data_AF-A0AAX3YQN3-F1
#
_entry.id   AF-A0AAX3YQN3-F1
#
_cell.length_a   1.000
_cell.length_b   1.000
_cell.length_c   1.000
_cell.angle_alpha   90.00
_cell.angle_beta   90.00
_cell.angle_gamma   90.00
#
_symmetry.space_group_name_H-M   'P 1'
#
loop_
_entity.id
_entity.type
_entity.pdbx_description
1 polymer ?
#
loop_
_entity_poly.entity_id
_entity_poly.type
_entity_poly.pdbx_seq_one_letter_code
_entity_poly.pdbx_strand_id
1 'polypeptide(L)'
;MELRSSFLVSAAVKSLVDVVLPAIDPANALAQEQGKLAVGTLQFAASRMSLQFRYDAVDLSQLVELAGTIRDVLRSEANADEAASALDTVTRRSESVLSRALVDPAALEDAGAELRGAITSAMSAARASKSAPAQRSIAKAVVKHAGEQLARERAWVAPQGWEGDVSIPAIDTLLGQSEIAPTSASS
;
A
#
# COMPACT_ATOMS: atom_id res chain seq x y z
N MET A 1 6.15 4.25 14.15
CA MET A 1 6.98 3.29 13.38
C MET A 1 6.39 3.20 11.99
N GLU A 2 7.20 3.46 10.96
CA GLU A 2 6.72 3.51 9.58
C GLU A 2 6.79 2.11 8.96
N LEU A 3 5.64 1.49 8.73
CA LEU A 3 5.52 0.14 8.15
C LEU A 3 5.36 0.16 6.63
N ARG A 4 5.81 1.23 5.97
CA ARG A 4 5.88 1.19 4.50
C ARG A 4 6.86 0.08 4.12
N SER A 5 6.48 -0.74 3.16
CA SER A 5 7.28 -1.89 2.72
C SER A 5 8.71 -1.48 2.33
N SER A 6 8.88 -0.30 1.73
CA SER A 6 10.18 0.29 1.40
C SER A 6 11.06 0.54 2.64
N PHE A 7 10.47 1.05 3.73
CA PHE A 7 11.18 1.28 4.98
C PHE A 7 11.55 -0.03 5.68
N LEU A 8 10.61 -0.98 5.75
CA LEU A 8 10.83 -2.29 6.36
C LEU A 8 11.95 -3.07 5.67
N VAL A 9 11.97 -3.07 4.33
CA VAL A 9 13.04 -3.71 3.57
C VAL A 9 14.37 -3.01 3.80
N SER A 10 14.38 -1.68 3.85
CA SER A 10 15.61 -0.91 4.15
C SER A 10 16.15 -1.24 5.55
N ALA A 11 15.27 -1.37 6.55
CA ALA A 11 15.66 -1.77 7.91
C ALA A 11 16.19 -3.21 7.95
N ALA A 12 15.55 -4.14 7.25
CA ALA A 12 16.02 -5.53 7.14
C ALA A 12 17.39 -5.63 6.45
N VAL A 13 17.58 -4.90 5.34
CA VAL A 13 18.88 -4.79 4.65
C VAL A 13 19.95 -4.27 5.61
N LYS A 14 19.66 -3.20 6.36
CA LYS A 14 20.59 -2.66 7.35
C LYS A 14 20.96 -3.68 8.41
N SER A 15 19.99 -4.40 8.98
CA SER A 15 20.23 -5.47 9.95
C SER A 15 21.13 -6.58 9.36
N LEU A 16 20.85 -6.99 8.12
CA LEU A 16 21.63 -8.02 7.43
C LEU A 16 23.07 -7.57 7.18
N VAL A 17 23.28 -6.32 6.74
CA VAL A 17 24.61 -5.79 6.42
C VAL A 17 25.42 -5.47 7.67
N ASP A 18 24.80 -4.84 8.66
CA ASP A 18 25.53 -4.29 9.81
C ASP A 18 25.74 -5.34 10.92
N VAL A 19 24.86 -6.34 11.02
CA VAL A 19 24.86 -7.30 12.14
C VAL A 19 25.04 -8.73 11.65
N VAL A 20 24.20 -9.19 10.72
CA VAL A 20 24.16 -10.62 10.37
C VAL A 20 25.36 -11.06 9.54
N LEU A 21 25.64 -10.38 8.42
CA LEU A 21 26.75 -10.71 7.53
C LEU A 21 28.11 -10.70 8.25
N PRO A 22 28.44 -9.69 9.09
CA PRO A 22 29.67 -9.70 9.87
C PRO A 22 29.77 -10.85 10.88
N ALA A 23 28.63 -11.39 11.34
CA ALA A 23 28.60 -12.49 12.30
C ALA A 23 28.70 -13.88 11.64
N ILE A 24 28.59 -13.98 10.31
CA ILE A 24 28.78 -15.25 9.59
C ILE A 24 30.28 -15.58 9.55
N ASP A 25 30.61 -16.85 9.84
CA ASP A 25 31.98 -17.37 9.74
C ASP A 25 32.59 -17.05 8.36
N PRO A 26 33.72 -16.31 8.29
CA PRO A 26 34.40 -16.00 7.04
C PRO A 26 34.85 -17.23 6.25
N ALA A 27 35.07 -18.38 6.92
CA ALA A 27 35.44 -19.63 6.25
C ALA A 27 34.26 -20.30 5.51
N ASN A 28 33.01 -19.92 5.83
CA ASN A 28 31.83 -20.43 5.17
C ASN A 28 31.47 -19.55 3.94
N ALA A 29 32.22 -19.75 2.86
CA ALA A 29 32.06 -18.98 1.61
C ALA A 29 30.63 -19.02 1.06
N LEU A 30 29.94 -20.16 1.18
CA LEU A 30 28.55 -20.30 0.74
C LEU A 30 27.61 -19.40 1.54
N ALA A 31 27.72 -19.40 2.88
CA ALA A 31 26.87 -18.55 3.72
C ALA A 31 27.13 -17.05 3.48
N GLN A 32 28.38 -16.67 3.26
CA GLN A 32 28.77 -15.31 2.89
C GLN A 32 28.15 -14.88 1.55
N GLU A 33 28.16 -15.76 0.55
CA GLU A 33 27.54 -15.51 -0.75
C GLU A 33 26.01 -15.42 -0.65
N GLN A 34 25.36 -16.37 0.04
CA GLN A 34 23.91 -16.37 0.22
C GLN A 34 23.42 -15.14 1.00
N GLY A 35 24.17 -14.68 2.01
CA GLY A 35 23.85 -13.44 2.72
C GLY A 35 23.92 -12.20 1.80
N LYS A 36 24.92 -12.11 0.93
CA LYS A 36 25.02 -11.03 -0.08
C LYS A 36 23.90 -11.10 -1.11
N LEU A 37 23.54 -12.30 -1.57
CA LEU A 37 22.41 -12.51 -2.49
C LEU A 37 21.08 -12.09 -1.86
N ALA A 38 20.86 -12.42 -0.58
CA ALA A 38 19.67 -11.99 0.15
C ALA A 38 19.58 -10.45 0.23
N VAL A 39 20.69 -9.78 0.57
CA VAL A 39 20.77 -8.31 0.59
C VAL A 39 20.48 -7.73 -0.80
N GLY A 40 21.13 -8.23 -1.85
CA GLY A 40 20.92 -7.75 -3.21
C GLY A 40 19.48 -7.95 -3.70
N THR A 41 18.87 -9.09 -3.35
CA THR A 41 17.47 -9.40 -3.69
C THR A 41 16.52 -8.42 -3.00
N LEU A 42 16.72 -8.15 -1.70
CA LEU A 42 15.90 -7.20 -0.95
C LEU A 42 16.05 -5.77 -1.49
N GLN A 43 17.27 -5.33 -1.79
CA GLN A 43 17.52 -4.02 -2.40
C GLN A 43 16.86 -3.90 -3.78
N PHE A 44 16.95 -4.95 -4.60
CA PHE A 44 16.26 -5.00 -5.88
C PHE A 44 14.75 -4.90 -5.72
N ALA A 45 14.16 -5.68 -4.80
CA ALA A 45 12.73 -5.63 -4.51
C ALA A 45 12.31 -4.22 -4.06
N ALA A 46 13.04 -3.60 -3.13
CA ALA A 46 12.78 -2.22 -2.69
C ALA A 46 12.79 -1.22 -3.85
N SER A 47 13.71 -1.37 -4.81
CA SER A 47 13.79 -0.49 -5.99
C SER A 47 12.60 -0.60 -6.95
N ARG A 48 11.84 -1.71 -6.88
CA ARG A 48 10.68 -1.98 -7.75
C ARG A 48 9.34 -1.78 -7.05
N MET A 49 9.30 -1.81 -5.72
CA MET A 49 8.05 -1.72 -4.94
C MET A 49 7.18 -0.51 -5.29
N SER A 50 7.76 0.67 -5.50
CA SER A 50 7.00 1.88 -5.89
C SER A 50 6.38 1.79 -7.28
N LEU A 51 6.93 0.94 -8.15
CA LEU A 51 6.46 0.74 -9.51
C LEU A 51 5.42 -0.38 -9.62
N GLN A 52 5.31 -1.25 -8.60
CA GLN A 52 4.53 -2.49 -8.67
C GLN A 52 3.05 -2.21 -8.99
N PHE A 53 2.41 -1.28 -8.28
CA PHE A 53 1.01 -0.96 -8.54
C PHE A 53 0.78 -0.46 -9.97
N ARG A 54 1.67 0.40 -10.47
CA ARG A 54 1.59 0.91 -11.84
C ARG A 54 1.82 -0.20 -12.86
N TYR A 55 2.76 -1.11 -12.58
CA TYR A 55 2.99 -2.29 -13.40
C TYR A 55 1.71 -3.14 -13.48
N ASP A 56 1.09 -3.46 -12.35
CA ASP A 56 -0.13 -4.28 -12.28
C ASP A 56 -1.31 -3.60 -13.00
N ALA A 57 -1.45 -2.27 -12.88
CA ALA A 57 -2.48 -1.51 -13.59
C ALA A 57 -2.27 -1.54 -15.12
N VAL A 58 -1.03 -1.39 -15.57
CA VAL A 58 -0.68 -1.49 -17.00
C VAL A 58 -0.91 -2.91 -17.52
N ASP A 59 -0.47 -3.93 -16.79
CA ASP A 59 -0.70 -5.33 -17.14
C ASP A 59 -2.19 -5.64 -17.28
N LEU A 60 -3.02 -5.22 -16.31
CA LEU A 60 -4.47 -5.39 -16.39
C LEU A 60 -5.09 -4.63 -17.58
N SER A 61 -4.61 -3.43 -17.89
CA SER A 61 -5.09 -2.68 -19.06
C SER A 61 -4.79 -3.41 -20.38
N GLN A 62 -3.60 -3.99 -20.50
CA GLN A 62 -3.20 -4.78 -21.67
C GLN A 62 -4.00 -6.07 -21.78
N LEU A 63 -4.31 -6.72 -20.65
CA LEU A 63 -5.19 -7.89 -20.61
C LEU A 63 -6.63 -7.53 -21.02
N VAL A 64 -7.14 -6.36 -20.64
CA VAL A 64 -8.45 -5.86 -21.10
C VAL A 64 -8.45 -5.60 -22.61
N GLU A 65 -7.41 -4.97 -23.15
CA GLU A 65 -7.25 -4.76 -24.60
C GLU A 65 -7.18 -6.09 -25.38
N LEU A 66 -6.41 -7.05 -24.86
CA LEU A 66 -6.32 -8.40 -25.42
C LEU A 66 -7.69 -9.11 -25.38
N ALA A 67 -8.40 -9.03 -24.26
CA ALA A 67 -9.73 -9.61 -24.11
C ALA A 67 -10.73 -9.00 -25.11
N GLY A 68 -10.65 -7.69 -25.36
CA GLY A 68 -11.44 -7.01 -26.39
C GLY A 68 -11.17 -7.57 -27.78
N THR A 69 -9.88 -7.74 -28.14
CA THR A 69 -9.47 -8.31 -29.43
C THR A 69 -9.96 -9.76 -29.59
N ILE A 70 -9.80 -10.59 -28.57
CA ILE A 70 -10.26 -11.99 -28.59
C ILE A 70 -11.79 -12.06 -28.71
N ARG A 71 -12.52 -11.22 -27.98
CA ARG A 71 -13.99 -11.15 -28.05
C ARG A 71 -14.46 -10.81 -29.45
N ASP A 72 -13.79 -9.89 -30.15
CA ASP A 72 -14.16 -9.51 -31.51
C ASP A 72 -13.93 -10.65 -32.51
N VAL A 73 -12.87 -11.46 -32.32
CA VAL A 73 -12.66 -12.71 -33.07
C VAL A 73 -13.78 -13.71 -32.75
N LEU A 74 -14.07 -13.96 -31.47
CA LEU A 74 -15.08 -14.96 -31.07
C LEU A 74 -16.48 -14.63 -31.59
N ARG A 75 -16.83 -13.34 -31.73
CA ARG A 75 -18.11 -12.92 -32.33
C ARG A 75 -18.28 -13.34 -33.80
N SER A 76 -17.17 -13.62 -34.50
CA SER A 76 -17.20 -14.08 -35.89
C SER A 76 -17.18 -15.60 -36.03
N GLU A 77 -17.00 -16.33 -34.93
CA GLU A 77 -16.86 -17.79 -34.92
C GLU A 77 -18.19 -18.49 -34.59
N ALA A 78 -18.47 -19.58 -35.30
CA ALA A 78 -19.64 -20.41 -35.01
C ALA A 78 -19.45 -21.17 -33.68
N ASN A 79 -20.49 -21.18 -32.83
CA ASN A 79 -20.51 -21.86 -31.52
C ASN A 79 -19.57 -21.26 -30.45
N ALA A 80 -19.21 -19.98 -30.55
CA ALA A 80 -18.35 -19.30 -29.59
C ALA A 80 -19.09 -18.40 -28.57
N ASP A 81 -20.43 -18.34 -28.61
CA ASP A 81 -21.24 -17.39 -27.84
C ASP A 81 -21.03 -17.50 -26.32
N GLU A 82 -20.95 -18.72 -25.78
CA GLU A 82 -20.74 -18.95 -24.35
C GLU A 82 -19.36 -18.44 -23.91
N ALA A 83 -18.32 -18.75 -24.68
CA ALA A 83 -16.96 -18.28 -24.42
C ALA A 83 -16.86 -16.75 -24.52
N ALA A 84 -17.51 -16.15 -25.52
CA ALA A 84 -17.55 -14.70 -25.69
C ALA A 84 -18.27 -14.01 -24.51
N SER A 85 -19.38 -14.57 -24.04
CA SER A 85 -20.15 -14.05 -22.90
C SER A 85 -19.38 -14.14 -21.57
N ALA A 86 -18.71 -15.28 -21.34
CA ALA A 86 -17.85 -15.47 -20.17
C ALA A 86 -16.69 -14.47 -20.14
N LEU A 87 -16.02 -14.27 -21.28
CA LEU A 87 -14.93 -13.31 -21.42
C LEU A 87 -15.41 -11.87 -21.20
N ASP A 88 -16.56 -11.49 -21.76
CA ASP A 88 -17.13 -10.14 -21.59
C ASP A 88 -17.46 -9.84 -20.11
N THR A 89 -18.00 -10.84 -19.39
CA THR A 89 -18.32 -10.70 -17.96
C THR A 89 -17.08 -10.39 -17.12
N VAL A 90 -15.98 -11.13 -17.33
CA VAL A 90 -14.72 -10.89 -16.61
C VAL A 90 -14.09 -9.56 -17.05
N THR A 91 -14.15 -9.23 -18.35
CA THR A 91 -13.62 -7.97 -18.89
C THR A 91 -14.29 -6.76 -18.24
N ARG A 92 -15.62 -6.73 -18.14
CA ARG A 92 -16.36 -5.64 -17.47
C ARG A 92 -15.99 -5.49 -16.00
N ARG A 93 -15.77 -6.60 -15.28
CA ARG A 93 -15.28 -6.56 -13.90
C ARG A 93 -13.87 -5.97 -13.83
N SER A 94 -12.98 -6.37 -14.72
CA SER A 94 -11.60 -5.86 -14.79
C SER A 94 -11.56 -4.36 -15.11
N GLU A 95 -12.36 -3.90 -16.08
CA GLU A 95 -12.54 -2.47 -16.40
C GLU A 95 -13.04 -1.68 -15.18
N SER A 96 -14.01 -2.24 -14.44
CA SER A 96 -14.50 -1.63 -13.21
C SER A 96 -13.40 -1.49 -12.15
N VAL A 97 -12.55 -2.51 -11.97
CA VAL A 97 -11.40 -2.43 -11.06
C VAL A 97 -10.39 -1.39 -11.53
N LEU A 98 -10.03 -1.39 -12.82
CA LEU A 98 -9.07 -0.45 -13.40
C LEU A 98 -9.56 1.01 -13.28
N SER A 99 -10.84 1.27 -13.52
CA SER A 99 -11.43 2.61 -13.35
C SER A 99 -11.39 3.13 -11.91
N ARG A 100 -11.33 2.22 -10.92
CA ARG A 100 -11.20 2.54 -9.50
C ARG A 100 -9.74 2.68 -9.05
N ALA A 101 -8.77 2.28 -9.88
CA ALA A 101 -7.35 2.58 -9.68
C ALA A 101 -7.07 4.05 -10.03
N LEU A 102 -7.69 4.96 -9.27
CA LEU A 102 -7.86 6.38 -9.61
C LEU A 102 -6.54 7.16 -9.63
N VAL A 103 -5.56 6.79 -8.79
CA VAL A 103 -4.33 7.56 -8.57
C VAL A 103 -3.18 6.60 -8.24
N ASP A 104 -2.00 6.87 -8.79
CA ASP A 104 -0.76 6.18 -8.41
C ASP A 104 -0.51 6.36 -6.89
N PRO A 105 -0.21 5.29 -6.12
CA PRO A 105 0.09 5.39 -4.69
C PRO A 105 1.13 6.48 -4.36
N ALA A 106 2.12 6.70 -5.23
CA ALA A 106 3.11 7.76 -5.04
C ALA A 106 2.48 9.16 -5.01
N ALA A 107 1.50 9.43 -5.88
CA ALA A 107 0.81 10.72 -5.91
C ALA A 107 -0.07 10.93 -4.67
N LEU A 108 -0.63 9.88 -4.07
CA LEU A 108 -1.32 9.96 -2.79
C LEU A 108 -0.35 10.32 -1.65
N GLU A 109 0.85 9.72 -1.65
CA GLU A 109 1.89 10.04 -0.68
C GLU A 109 2.38 11.48 -0.80
N ASP A 110 2.64 11.94 -2.03
CA ASP A 110 3.09 13.30 -2.33
C ASP A 110 2.05 14.33 -1.89
N ALA A 111 0.78 14.14 -2.27
CA ALA A 111 -0.32 15.01 -1.85
C ALA A 111 -0.47 15.03 -0.31
N GLY A 112 -0.29 13.88 0.34
CA GLY A 112 -0.29 13.78 1.80
C GLY A 112 0.89 14.54 2.43
N ALA A 113 2.08 14.49 1.85
CA ALA A 113 3.24 15.23 2.33
C ALA A 113 3.04 16.75 2.16
N GLU A 114 2.56 17.18 1.00
CA GLU A 114 2.23 18.57 0.70
C GLU A 114 1.19 19.13 1.69
N LEU A 115 0.09 18.41 1.91
CA LEU A 115 -0.96 18.82 2.83
C LEU A 115 -0.44 18.96 4.28
N ARG A 116 0.41 18.05 4.75
CA ARG A 116 1.04 18.16 6.09
C ARG A 116 1.93 19.40 6.20
N GLY A 117 2.67 19.73 5.14
CA GLY A 117 3.47 20.95 5.05
C GLY A 117 2.59 22.21 5.11
N ALA A 118 1.49 22.23 4.36
CA ALA A 118 0.52 23.33 4.37
C ALA A 118 -0.15 23.50 5.75
N ILE A 119 -0.54 22.41 6.41
CA ILE A 119 -1.09 22.43 7.78
C ILE A 119 -0.09 23.03 8.77
N THR A 120 1.18 22.62 8.69
CA THR A 120 2.25 23.14 9.57
C THR A 120 2.45 24.65 9.37
N SER A 121 2.40 25.10 8.12
CA SER A 121 2.49 26.52 7.76
C SER A 121 1.30 27.31 8.31
N ALA A 122 0.07 26.77 8.19
CA ALA A 122 -1.14 27.37 8.74
C ALA A 122 -1.10 27.47 10.28
N MET A 123 -0.61 26.43 10.97
CA MET A 123 -0.40 26.44 12.42
C MET A 123 0.57 27.54 12.84
N SER A 124 1.67 27.70 12.10
CA SER A 124 2.68 28.73 12.34
C SER A 124 2.10 30.15 12.16
N ALA A 125 1.31 30.36 11.09
CA ALA A 125 0.61 31.61 10.85
C ALA A 125 -0.42 31.94 11.96
N ALA A 126 -1.18 30.95 12.42
CA ALA A 126 -2.13 31.12 13.52
C ALA A 126 -1.43 31.42 14.86
N ARG A 127 -0.21 30.90 15.05
CA ARG A 127 0.61 31.29 16.20
C ARG A 127 1.08 32.74 16.09
N ALA A 128 1.55 33.15 14.91
CA ALA A 128 2.02 34.51 14.65
C ALA A 128 0.91 35.58 14.81
N SER A 129 -0.34 35.23 14.51
CA SER A 129 -1.49 36.14 14.67
C SER A 129 -1.84 36.48 16.12
N LYS A 130 -1.25 35.77 17.11
CA LYS A 130 -1.52 35.93 18.56
C LYS A 130 -3.00 35.80 18.96
N SER A 131 -3.86 35.24 18.11
CA SER A 131 -5.26 35.01 18.40
C SER A 131 -5.43 33.78 19.31
N ALA A 132 -5.61 34.01 20.61
CA ALA A 132 -5.81 32.95 21.59
C ALA A 132 -7.02 32.04 21.27
N PRO A 133 -8.17 32.55 20.77
CA PRO A 133 -9.27 31.69 20.32
C PRO A 133 -8.87 30.77 19.15
N ALA A 134 -8.19 31.30 18.14
CA ALA A 134 -7.75 30.51 16.99
C ALA A 134 -6.75 29.42 17.39
N GLN A 135 -5.77 29.76 18.24
CA GLN A 135 -4.77 28.82 18.75
C GLN A 135 -5.42 27.68 19.55
N ARG A 136 -6.41 27.97 20.40
CA ARG A 136 -7.14 26.94 21.15
C ARG A 136 -7.93 26.02 20.23
N SER A 137 -8.62 26.56 19.23
CA SER A 137 -9.38 25.77 18.27
C SER A 137 -8.48 24.84 17.45
N ILE A 138 -7.34 25.35 16.98
CA ILE A 138 -6.34 24.55 16.25
C ILE A 138 -5.74 23.47 17.16
N ALA A 139 -5.35 23.79 18.38
CA ALA A 139 -4.81 22.81 19.33
C ALA A 139 -5.81 21.68 19.59
N LYS A 140 -7.09 22.01 19.78
CA LYS A 140 -8.16 21.01 19.95
C LYS A 140 -8.29 20.09 18.73
N ALA A 141 -8.25 20.65 17.52
CA ALA A 141 -8.32 19.88 16.28
C ALA A 141 -7.10 18.95 16.11
N VAL A 142 -5.89 19.44 16.39
CA VAL A 142 -4.65 18.66 16.32
C VAL A 142 -4.66 17.52 17.33
N VAL A 143 -5.04 17.77 18.59
CA VAL A 143 -5.12 16.71 19.61
C VAL A 143 -6.13 15.65 19.24
N LYS A 144 -7.31 16.04 18.73
CA LYS A 144 -8.31 15.07 18.25
C LYS A 144 -7.73 14.20 17.12
N HIS A 145 -7.13 14.83 16.11
CA HIS A 145 -6.52 14.12 14.97
C HIS A 145 -5.40 13.17 15.43
N ALA A 146 -4.53 13.62 16.34
CA ALA A 146 -3.44 12.81 16.87
C ALA A 146 -3.96 11.55 17.60
N GLY A 147 -5.09 11.65 18.31
CA GLY A 147 -5.74 10.49 18.92
C GLY A 147 -6.22 9.46 17.89
N GLU A 148 -6.88 9.91 16.82
CA GLU A 148 -7.35 9.05 15.72
C GLU A 148 -6.17 8.43 14.95
N GLN A 149 -5.12 9.21 14.71
CA GLN A 149 -3.88 8.74 14.09
C GLN A 149 -3.20 7.67 14.94
N LEU A 150 -3.03 7.92 16.24
CA LEU A 150 -2.39 6.99 17.16
C LEU A 150 -3.14 5.66 17.23
N ALA A 151 -4.47 5.69 17.28
CA ALA A 151 -5.27 4.47 17.25
C ALA A 151 -4.99 3.62 16.00
N ARG A 152 -4.96 4.25 14.82
CA ARG A 152 -4.66 3.58 13.56
C ARG A 152 -3.23 3.05 13.50
N GLU A 153 -2.25 3.84 13.95
CA GLU A 153 -0.84 3.43 13.93
C GLU A 153 -0.57 2.26 14.88
N ARG A 154 -1.18 2.26 16.07
CA ARG A 154 -1.08 1.13 17.02
C ARG A 154 -1.70 -0.15 16.46
N ALA A 155 -2.89 -0.05 15.87
CA ALA A 155 -3.52 -1.19 15.19
C ALA A 155 -2.67 -1.71 14.03
N TRP A 156 -2.05 -0.81 13.27
CA TRP A 156 -1.20 -1.16 12.13
C TRP A 156 0.05 -1.96 12.55
N VAL A 157 0.61 -1.67 13.73
CA VAL A 157 1.84 -2.34 14.24
C VAL A 157 1.58 -3.45 15.25
N ALA A 158 0.32 -3.68 15.64
CA ALA A 158 -0.07 -4.64 16.67
C ALA A 158 0.51 -6.06 16.47
N PRO A 159 0.63 -6.62 15.25
CA PRO A 159 1.19 -7.97 15.05
C PRO A 159 2.64 -8.16 15.54
N GLN A 160 3.38 -7.09 15.84
CA GLN A 160 4.74 -7.18 16.38
C GLN A 160 4.79 -7.55 17.87
N GLY A 161 3.66 -7.54 18.56
CA GLY A 161 3.56 -7.96 19.97
C GLY A 161 4.09 -6.96 20.99
N TRP A 162 4.27 -5.68 20.61
CA TRP A 162 4.79 -4.64 21.52
C TRP A 162 3.73 -3.99 22.43
N GLU A 163 2.45 -4.24 22.14
CA GLU A 163 1.32 -3.54 22.77
C GLU A 163 0.84 -4.15 24.10
N GLY A 164 1.41 -5.31 24.49
CA GLY A 164 0.99 -6.05 25.69
C GLY A 164 -0.48 -6.48 25.64
N ASP A 165 -1.14 -6.54 26.79
CA ASP A 165 -2.54 -6.99 26.93
C ASP A 165 -3.59 -5.90 26.63
N VAL A 166 -3.19 -4.79 26.02
CA VAL A 166 -4.12 -3.68 25.72
C VAL A 166 -5.00 -4.04 24.53
N SER A 167 -6.32 -3.91 24.69
CA SER A 167 -7.26 -4.08 23.58
C SER A 167 -7.10 -2.96 22.56
N ILE A 168 -6.80 -3.33 21.31
CA ILE A 168 -6.64 -2.42 20.17
C ILE A 168 -7.72 -2.74 19.14
N PRO A 169 -8.42 -1.73 18.58
CA PRO A 169 -9.37 -1.96 17.50
C PRO A 169 -8.72 -2.65 16.30
N ALA A 170 -9.48 -3.49 15.60
CA ALA A 170 -9.00 -4.10 14.36
C ALA A 170 -8.67 -3.03 13.32
N ILE A 171 -7.59 -3.23 12.57
CA ILE A 171 -7.13 -2.25 11.59
C ILE A 171 -8.17 -1.99 10.49
N ASP A 172 -8.88 -3.03 10.04
CA ASP A 172 -9.91 -2.90 9.00
C ASP A 172 -11.06 -2.00 9.43
N THR A 173 -11.45 -2.04 10.72
CA THR A 173 -12.44 -1.14 11.30
C THR A 173 -11.96 0.32 11.25
N LEU A 174 -10.68 0.57 11.50
CA LEU A 174 -10.10 1.93 11.47
C LEU A 174 -9.85 2.44 10.05
N LEU A 175 -9.73 1.56 9.07
CA LEU A 175 -9.61 1.89 7.64
C LEU A 175 -10.97 1.99 6.93
N GLY A 176 -12.07 1.64 7.60
CA GLY A 176 -13.41 1.66 7.04
C GLY A 176 -13.70 0.53 6.05
N GLN A 177 -12.90 -0.54 6.06
CA GLN A 177 -13.17 -1.74 5.25
C GLN A 177 -14.10 -2.67 6.04
N SER A 178 -15.39 -2.67 5.68
CA SER A 178 -16.29 -3.79 5.99
C SER A 178 -16.14 -4.80 4.86
N GLU A 179 -15.97 -6.08 5.19
CA GLU A 179 -15.75 -7.21 4.26
C GLU A 179 -16.34 -7.00 2.86
N ILE A 180 -15.51 -7.11 1.82
CA ILE A 180 -16.01 -7.44 0.48
C ILE A 180 -16.45 -8.90 0.58
N ALA A 181 -17.69 -9.13 1.02
CA ALA A 181 -18.28 -10.45 1.00
C ALA A 181 -18.17 -11.00 -0.44
N PRO A 182 -17.64 -12.22 -0.65
CA PRO A 182 -17.79 -12.87 -1.93
C PRO A 182 -19.31 -13.03 -2.14
N THR A 183 -19.84 -12.42 -3.19
CA THR A 183 -21.17 -12.75 -3.69
C THR A 183 -21.19 -14.24 -3.96
N SER A 184 -21.72 -15.01 -3.00
CA SER A 184 -22.08 -16.40 -3.18
C SER A 184 -23.02 -16.45 -4.38
N ALA A 185 -22.60 -17.15 -5.43
CA ALA A 185 -23.47 -17.55 -6.51
C ALA A 185 -24.62 -18.35 -5.90
N SER A 186 -25.84 -17.84 -6.03
CA SER A 186 -27.04 -18.61 -5.73
C SER A 186 -27.25 -19.65 -6.83
N SER A 187 -27.33 -20.91 -6.39
CA SER A 187 -27.86 -22.05 -7.15
C SER A 187 -29.32 -21.87 -7.55
#